data_AF-I1R264-F1
#
_entry.id   AF-I1R264-F1
#
_cell.length_a   1.000
_cell.length_b   1.000
_cell.length_c   1.000
_cell.angle_alpha   90.00
_cell.angle_beta   90.00
_cell.angle_gamma   90.00
#
_symmetry.space_group_name_H-M   'P 1'
#
loop_
_entity.id
_entity.type
_entity.pdbx_description
1 polymer ?
#
loop_
_entity_poly.entity_id
_entity_poly.type
_entity_poly.pdbx_seq_one_letter_code
_entity_poly.pdbx_strand_id
1 'polypeptide(L)'
;MEAWNMIGSALLKNENGSRVITTTRIFKVASSADDVYTMRPLSPENSKRLLRKRICTGEDNSDGVELAEVCDKLLKKYDGLPLAVLTIADALLDVEPINKQCYEHVKGRVMHDMIHIFSLSYHDLPPHLRTCLLYLSIFPEDYLIKKDFLIWRWIAEGFIEYDGGISLFEVGESYFEELIDRSMIQPVEAGDEDSVDGCRVHGAVLDLLCYLATEENFVTLLIDNEQNVGKLFLLRYLGLVGTPISELPDGIGELVFLQTLDLRETGIQELPRSICRLRKLMCLCVDSTAILPSGIGNLVALEDLRLYSVSTLHFVKEELGQLTKLRILEIRFEELDEQMEDAFLRSLSNLQNLQTLEAPELRLGDLKILGRLPSLRSLWISSRSNERPLVITVEDGFPSLIEFTLLNGAFGPDFQRGAMPKVRRVEFSFSLRDFSSRTDFGFGLENLLSLEHVTIRLHDKVHSVEAALRHLTKKHPRRPTITLIRDGEEPTDTAASNDTRTQEELAEMEAKQLEERRDKFIQELHEENLWLDDLQAQLMKISEHKR
;
A
#
# COMPACT_ATOMS: atom_id res chain seq x y z
N MET A 1 -20.35 17.18 15.47
CA MET A 1 -21.02 18.09 14.51
C MET A 1 -22.24 18.79 15.09
N GLU A 2 -23.09 18.14 15.90
CA GLU A 2 -24.30 18.78 16.47
C GLU A 2 -24.01 20.10 17.21
N ALA A 3 -23.00 20.13 18.08
CA ALA A 3 -22.59 21.36 18.77
C ALA A 3 -22.16 22.48 17.81
N TRP A 4 -21.47 22.15 16.72
CA TRP A 4 -21.07 23.12 15.70
C TRP A 4 -22.28 23.65 14.93
N ASN A 5 -23.25 22.80 14.59
CA ASN A 5 -24.49 23.22 13.93
C ASN A 5 -25.32 24.15 14.82
N MET A 6 -25.34 23.89 16.14
CA MET A 6 -25.97 24.78 17.11
C MET A 6 -25.28 26.15 17.17
N ILE A 7 -23.94 26.17 17.25
CA ILE A 7 -23.17 27.43 17.25
C ILE A 7 -23.34 28.16 15.91
N GLY A 8 -23.31 27.43 14.79
CA GLY A 8 -23.52 27.95 13.45
C GLY A 8 -24.86 28.66 13.27
N SER A 9 -25.91 28.19 13.96
CA SER A 9 -27.22 28.85 13.94
C SER A 9 -27.22 30.24 14.60
N ALA A 10 -26.27 30.52 15.49
CA ALA A 10 -26.07 31.82 16.12
C ALA A 10 -25.17 32.76 15.29
N LEU A 11 -24.46 32.23 14.28
CA LEU A 11 -23.59 33.01 13.39
C LEU A 11 -24.39 33.47 12.17
N LEU A 12 -24.79 34.74 12.15
CA LEU A 12 -25.51 35.34 11.03
C LEU A 12 -24.62 35.42 9.79
N LYS A 13 -24.98 34.70 8.71
CA LYS A 13 -24.37 34.86 7.40
C LYS A 13 -24.77 36.21 6.81
N ASN A 14 -23.82 37.16 6.75
CA ASN A 14 -23.98 38.47 6.13
C ASN A 14 -22.70 38.86 5.38
N GLU A 15 -22.76 39.93 4.58
CA GLU A 15 -21.61 40.41 3.78
C GLU A 15 -20.66 41.31 4.59
N ASN A 16 -20.74 41.35 5.92
CA ASN A 16 -19.91 42.23 6.76
C ASN A 16 -18.49 41.66 7.00
N GLY A 17 -18.13 40.55 6.36
CA GLY A 17 -16.75 40.05 6.30
C GLY A 17 -16.20 39.38 7.55
N SER A 18 -17.05 39.07 8.55
CA SER A 18 -16.63 38.26 9.70
C SER A 18 -16.28 36.82 9.27
N ARG A 19 -15.20 36.26 9.82
CA ARG A 19 -14.71 34.91 9.49
C ARG A 19 -14.47 34.11 10.76
N VAL A 20 -14.74 32.81 10.71
CA VAL A 20 -14.39 31.86 11.78
C VAL A 20 -13.29 30.96 11.27
N ILE A 21 -12.22 30.81 12.05
CA ILE A 21 -11.10 29.91 11.75
C ILE A 21 -11.17 28.78 12.77
N THR A 22 -11.33 27.56 12.26
CA THR A 22 -11.33 26.35 13.08
C THR A 22 -10.04 25.58 12.80
N THR A 23 -9.30 25.24 13.85
CA THR A 23 -8.13 24.36 13.75
C THR A 23 -8.49 22.97 14.27
N THR A 24 -8.10 21.94 13.54
CA THR A 24 -8.37 20.54 13.90
C THR A 24 -7.25 19.65 13.35
N ARG A 25 -6.96 18.55 14.05
CA ARG A 25 -6.06 17.48 13.58
C ARG A 25 -6.78 16.38 12.80
N ILE A 26 -8.12 16.42 12.74
CA ILE A 26 -8.95 15.39 12.10
C ILE A 26 -9.43 15.94 10.76
N PHE A 27 -8.97 15.33 9.67
CA PHE A 27 -9.29 15.73 8.30
C PHE A 27 -10.79 15.71 8.02
N LYS A 28 -11.49 14.67 8.48
CA LYS A 28 -12.96 14.56 8.37
C LYS A 28 -13.74 15.69 9.05
N VAL A 29 -13.17 16.31 10.09
CA VAL A 29 -13.77 17.50 10.71
C VAL A 29 -13.49 18.72 9.83
N ALA A 30 -12.29 18.82 9.25
CA ALA A 30 -11.94 19.90 8.34
C ALA A 30 -12.80 19.88 7.06
N SER A 31 -13.08 18.70 6.48
CA SER A 31 -13.90 18.55 5.28
C SER A 31 -15.37 18.97 5.47
N SER A 32 -15.81 19.18 6.72
CA SER A 32 -17.12 19.75 7.03
C SER A 32 -17.16 21.30 7.01
N ALA A 33 -16.01 21.95 6.85
CA ALA A 33 -15.88 23.40 6.72
C ALA A 33 -15.92 23.86 5.26
N ASP A 34 -16.24 25.15 5.03
CA ASP A 34 -16.36 25.73 3.69
C ASP A 34 -15.02 25.77 2.93
N ASP A 35 -13.92 26.14 3.61
CA ASP A 35 -12.58 26.20 3.05
C ASP A 35 -11.58 25.47 3.96
N VAL A 36 -10.76 24.57 3.40
CA VAL A 36 -9.77 23.77 4.15
C VAL A 36 -8.36 24.18 3.76
N TYR A 37 -7.55 24.53 4.75
CA TYR A 37 -6.12 24.78 4.60
C TYR A 37 -5.31 23.75 5.40
N THR A 38 -4.64 22.84 4.68
CA THR A 38 -3.75 21.85 5.29
C THR A 38 -2.40 22.48 5.61
N MET A 39 -2.06 22.53 6.91
CA MET A 39 -0.76 23.00 7.38
C MET A 39 0.35 22.09 6.85
N ARG A 40 1.33 22.68 6.16
CA ARG A 40 2.48 21.94 5.65
C ARG A 40 3.64 21.96 6.66
N PRO A 41 4.46 20.90 6.73
CA PRO A 41 5.71 20.92 7.49
C PRO A 41 6.67 22.01 6.98
N LEU A 42 7.66 22.35 7.81
CA LEU A 42 8.70 23.30 7.40
C LEU A 42 9.61 22.67 6.35
N SER A 43 9.95 23.44 5.30
CA SER A 43 10.96 22.99 4.34
C SER A 43 12.31 22.78 5.04
N PRO A 44 13.20 21.91 4.53
CA PRO A 44 14.52 21.68 5.12
C PRO A 44 15.30 22.97 5.39
N GLU A 45 15.23 23.95 4.48
CA GLU A 45 15.88 25.25 4.65
C GLU A 45 15.26 26.05 5.81
N ASN A 46 13.93 26.02 5.93
CA ASN A 46 13.21 26.70 6.99
C ASN A 46 13.45 26.04 8.35
N SER A 47 13.51 24.72 8.40
CA SER A 47 13.85 23.93 9.60
C SER A 47 15.26 24.26 10.08
N LYS A 48 16.26 24.24 9.18
CA LYS A 48 17.64 24.65 9.51
C LYS A 48 17.72 26.11 9.95
N ARG A 49 16.96 27.00 9.31
CA ARG A 49 16.91 28.43 9.68
C ARG A 49 16.32 28.63 11.07
N LEU A 50 15.25 27.91 11.41
CA LEU A 50 14.63 27.96 12.72
C LEU A 50 15.56 27.42 13.81
N LEU A 51 16.19 26.27 13.55
CA LEU A 51 17.19 25.65 14.43
C LEU A 51 18.35 26.62 14.73
N ARG A 52 18.97 27.18 13.68
CA ARG A 52 20.09 28.12 13.81
C ARG A 52 19.69 29.39 14.57
N LYS A 53 18.50 29.93 14.31
CA LYS A 53 18.00 31.10 15.02
C LYS A 53 17.84 30.85 16.53
N ARG A 54 17.59 29.59 16.92
CA ARG A 54 17.41 29.18 18.31
C ARG A 54 18.74 28.87 19.01
N ILE A 55 19.66 28.19 18.33
CA ILE A 55 20.97 27.79 18.88
C ILE A 55 21.97 28.95 18.90
N CYS A 56 22.02 29.77 17.83
CA CYS A 56 22.99 30.85 17.71
C CYS A 56 22.41 32.18 18.21
N THR A 57 22.73 32.55 19.46
CA THR A 57 22.52 33.92 19.99
C THR A 57 23.74 34.83 19.84
N GLY A 58 24.70 34.49 18.98
CA GLY A 58 25.90 35.31 18.69
C GLY A 58 26.65 34.78 17.48
N GLU A 59 27.24 35.70 16.71
CA GLU A 59 28.04 35.41 15.52
C GLU A 59 29.30 34.60 15.85
N ASP A 60 29.69 33.76 14.88
CA ASP A 60 30.94 33.02 14.73
C ASP A 60 31.29 31.91 15.74
N ASN A 61 31.34 30.66 15.28
CA ASN A 61 32.63 30.06 14.92
C ASN A 61 32.52 28.64 14.36
N SER A 62 33.58 28.30 13.65
CA SER A 62 33.82 27.16 12.78
C SER A 62 34.12 25.85 13.54
N ASP A 63 33.10 25.10 13.94
CA ASP A 63 33.23 23.68 14.34
C ASP A 63 32.03 22.84 13.80
N GLY A 64 31.61 23.14 12.56
CA GLY A 64 30.22 22.90 12.12
C GLY A 64 29.94 21.70 11.21
N VAL A 65 30.85 20.73 11.02
CA VAL A 65 30.59 19.61 10.09
C VAL A 65 29.85 18.46 10.79
N GLU A 66 30.37 17.93 11.90
CA GLU A 66 29.70 16.84 12.64
C GLU A 66 28.35 17.28 13.24
N LEU A 67 28.28 18.53 13.72
CA LEU A 67 27.04 19.13 14.21
C LEU A 67 26.00 19.29 13.11
N ALA A 68 26.42 19.67 11.90
CA ALA A 68 25.51 19.76 10.76
C ALA A 68 24.99 18.38 10.34
N GLU A 69 25.82 17.33 10.39
CA GLU A 69 25.38 15.97 10.08
C GLU A 69 24.35 15.45 11.10
N VAL A 70 24.61 15.61 12.40
CA VAL A 70 23.68 15.21 13.47
C VAL A 70 22.36 15.99 13.36
N CYS A 71 22.43 17.31 13.15
CA CYS A 71 21.25 18.14 12.97
C CYS A 71 20.48 17.76 11.72
N ASP A 72 21.14 17.53 10.59
CA ASP A 72 20.48 17.16 9.33
C ASP A 72 19.79 15.80 9.44
N LYS A 73 20.40 14.83 10.14
CA LYS A 73 19.77 13.54 10.43
C LYS A 73 18.53 13.70 11.31
N LEU A 74 18.61 14.44 12.42
CA LEU A 74 17.47 14.67 13.30
C LEU A 74 16.34 15.43 12.59
N LEU A 75 16.68 16.51 11.88
CA LEU A 75 15.70 17.32 11.14
C LEU A 75 14.99 16.50 10.05
N LYS A 76 15.71 15.58 9.40
CA LYS A 76 15.13 14.65 8.43
C LYS A 76 14.14 13.69 9.09
N LYS A 77 14.50 13.09 10.23
CA LYS A 77 13.64 12.14 10.98
C LYS A 77 12.30 12.76 11.43
N TYR A 78 12.32 14.00 11.90
CA TYR A 78 11.11 14.70 12.35
C TYR A 78 10.39 15.50 11.24
N ASP A 79 10.81 15.32 9.98
CA ASP A 79 10.24 15.86 8.74
C ASP A 79 9.71 17.30 8.84
N GLY A 80 10.49 18.19 9.45
CA GLY A 80 10.15 19.62 9.54
C GLY A 80 9.00 19.99 10.47
N LEU A 81 8.64 19.13 11.44
CA LEU A 81 7.72 19.48 12.53
C LEU A 81 8.28 20.65 13.36
N PRO A 82 7.65 21.84 13.37
CA PRO A 82 8.21 23.03 14.02
C PRO A 82 8.54 22.82 15.50
N LEU A 83 7.68 22.07 16.20
CA LEU A 83 7.89 21.76 17.61
C LEU A 83 9.10 20.86 17.82
N ALA A 84 9.33 19.89 16.93
CA ALA A 84 10.50 19.01 17.00
C ALA A 84 11.78 19.79 16.75
N VAL A 85 11.78 20.70 15.78
CA VAL A 85 12.92 21.59 15.53
C VAL A 85 13.26 22.41 16.78
N LEU A 86 12.25 22.92 17.50
CA LEU A 86 12.47 23.66 18.74
C LEU A 86 13.01 22.76 19.87
N THR A 87 12.44 21.57 20.06
CA THR A 87 12.91 20.62 21.08
C THR A 87 14.32 20.13 20.78
N ILE A 88 14.67 19.89 19.52
CA ILE A 88 16.04 19.53 19.10
C ILE A 88 17.00 20.68 19.45
N ALA A 89 16.64 21.92 19.13
CA ALA A 89 17.48 23.08 19.44
C ALA A 89 17.70 23.23 20.95
N ASP A 90 16.63 23.14 21.74
CA ASP A 90 16.70 23.25 23.20
C ASP A 90 17.49 22.06 23.80
N ALA A 91 17.36 20.86 23.23
CA ALA A 91 18.14 19.69 23.65
C ALA A 91 19.63 19.80 23.32
N LEU A 92 19.99 20.35 22.15
CA LEU A 92 21.38 20.56 21.75
C LEU A 92 22.10 21.62 22.60
N LEU A 93 21.37 22.60 23.15
CA LEU A 93 21.93 23.60 24.06
C LEU A 93 22.39 23.00 25.39
N ASP A 94 21.84 21.85 25.80
CA ASP A 94 22.12 21.21 27.08
C ASP A 94 23.21 20.12 27.00
N VAL A 95 23.75 19.81 25.81
CA VAL A 95 24.73 18.72 25.60
C VAL A 95 26.10 19.27 25.23
N GLU A 96 27.07 19.15 26.14
CA GLU A 96 28.51 19.40 25.87
C GLU A 96 29.37 18.19 26.30
N PRO A 97 30.32 17.69 25.47
CA PRO A 97 30.65 18.11 24.09
C PRO A 97 29.79 17.40 23.04
N ILE A 98 29.60 18.04 21.88
CA ILE A 98 28.78 17.52 20.77
C ILE A 98 29.61 16.52 19.95
N ASN A 99 29.23 15.24 19.99
CA ASN A 99 29.85 14.14 19.26
C ASN A 99 28.78 13.19 18.69
N LYS A 100 29.16 12.11 18.00
CA LYS A 100 28.20 11.12 17.45
C LYS A 100 27.27 10.48 18.49
N GLN A 101 27.69 10.35 19.75
CA GLN A 101 26.85 9.80 20.82
C GLN A 101 25.75 10.79 21.27
N CYS A 102 25.91 12.09 20.98
CA CYS A 102 24.90 13.10 21.28
C CYS A 102 23.62 12.92 20.46
N TYR A 103 23.71 12.30 19.28
CA TYR A 103 22.53 12.01 18.46
C TYR A 103 21.51 11.20 19.26
N GLU A 104 21.92 10.10 19.91
CA GLU A 104 21.00 9.25 20.66
C GLU A 104 20.45 9.93 21.92
N HIS A 105 21.28 10.74 22.59
CA HIS A 105 20.84 11.48 23.77
C HIS A 105 19.79 12.55 23.41
N VAL A 106 20.05 13.32 22.36
CA VAL A 106 19.13 14.34 21.86
C VAL A 106 17.87 13.70 21.29
N LYS A 107 17.99 12.62 20.51
CA LYS A 107 16.86 11.83 20.00
C LYS A 107 15.97 11.37 21.15
N GLY A 108 16.53 10.75 22.20
CA GLY A 108 15.77 10.26 23.35
C GLY A 108 15.01 11.36 24.09
N ARG A 109 15.61 12.54 24.27
CA ARG A 109 14.94 13.68 24.91
C ARG A 109 13.81 14.25 24.05
N VAL A 110 14.07 14.45 22.75
CA VAL A 110 13.06 14.93 21.79
C VAL A 110 11.90 13.94 21.74
N MET A 111 12.21 12.65 21.70
CA MET A 111 11.23 11.57 21.73
C MET A 111 10.38 11.64 23.00
N HIS A 112 10.97 11.80 24.19
CA HIS A 112 10.22 11.91 25.45
C HIS A 112 9.20 13.07 25.43
N ASP A 113 9.61 14.25 24.98
CA ASP A 113 8.73 15.41 24.90
C ASP A 113 7.66 15.25 23.81
N MET A 114 8.01 14.62 22.69
CA MET A 114 7.09 14.32 21.58
C MET A 114 6.07 13.25 21.92
N ILE A 115 6.49 12.19 22.61
CA ILE A 115 5.64 11.09 23.07
C ILE A 115 4.48 11.64 23.88
N HIS A 116 4.73 12.57 24.80
CA HIS A 116 3.66 13.17 25.59
C HIS A 116 2.60 13.86 24.71
N ILE A 117 2.99 14.50 23.62
CA ILE A 117 2.07 15.20 22.72
C ILE A 117 1.30 14.23 21.83
N PHE A 118 2.00 13.25 21.24
CA PHE A 118 1.37 12.24 20.38
C PHE A 118 0.53 11.23 21.17
N SER A 119 0.87 10.99 22.45
CA SER A 119 0.12 10.09 23.34
C SER A 119 -1.33 10.53 23.51
N LEU A 120 -1.60 11.84 23.53
CA LEU A 120 -2.97 12.36 23.58
C LEU A 120 -3.77 11.93 22.34
N SER A 121 -3.19 12.04 21.15
CA SER A 121 -3.81 11.55 19.92
C SER A 121 -4.03 10.05 19.95
N TYR A 122 -3.08 9.28 20.49
CA TYR A 122 -3.18 7.83 20.61
C TYR A 122 -4.29 7.40 21.59
N HIS A 123 -4.38 8.03 22.76
CA HIS A 123 -5.39 7.71 23.76
C HIS A 123 -6.81 8.15 23.37
N ASP A 124 -6.94 9.13 22.47
CA ASP A 124 -8.22 9.55 21.89
C ASP A 124 -8.72 8.61 20.76
N LEU A 125 -7.93 7.60 20.39
CA LEU A 125 -8.36 6.58 19.41
C LEU A 125 -9.27 5.52 20.07
N PRO A 126 -10.28 5.03 19.32
CA PRO A 126 -11.00 3.82 19.70
C PRO A 126 -10.06 2.64 19.98
N PRO A 127 -10.41 1.73 20.91
CA PRO A 127 -9.58 0.58 21.27
C PRO A 127 -9.10 -0.26 20.09
N HIS A 128 -9.98 -0.58 19.13
CA HIS A 128 -9.63 -1.37 17.94
C HIS A 128 -8.60 -0.67 17.05
N LEU A 129 -8.70 0.65 16.87
CA LEU A 129 -7.72 1.43 16.09
C LEU A 129 -6.38 1.57 16.80
N ARG A 130 -6.36 1.63 18.14
CA ARG A 130 -5.11 1.68 18.91
C ARG A 130 -4.29 0.42 18.66
N THR A 131 -4.90 -0.75 18.72
CA THR A 131 -4.21 -2.03 18.46
C THR A 131 -3.72 -2.13 17.03
N CYS A 132 -4.53 -1.74 16.04
CA CYS A 132 -4.12 -1.68 14.63
C CYS A 132 -2.92 -0.74 14.41
N LEU A 133 -2.94 0.44 15.04
CA LEU A 133 -1.87 1.42 14.96
C LEU A 133 -0.60 0.93 15.68
N LEU A 134 -0.73 0.34 16.87
CA LEU A 134 0.38 -0.22 17.64
C LEU A 134 1.11 -1.32 16.86
N TYR A 135 0.39 -2.11 16.07
CA TYR A 135 0.97 -3.11 15.17
C TYR A 135 1.92 -2.54 14.13
N LEU A 136 1.85 -1.25 13.82
CA LEU A 136 2.79 -0.63 12.87
C LEU A 136 4.20 -0.46 13.44
N SER A 137 4.41 -0.68 14.75
CA SER A 137 5.73 -0.57 15.39
C SER A 137 6.75 -1.60 14.88
N ILE A 138 6.30 -2.67 14.19
CA ILE A 138 7.18 -3.71 13.65
C ILE A 138 7.81 -3.34 12.30
N PHE A 139 7.38 -2.22 11.69
CA PHE A 139 7.90 -1.79 10.40
C PHE A 139 9.06 -0.79 10.58
N PRO A 140 10.03 -0.79 9.64
CA PRO A 140 11.09 0.21 9.64
C PRO A 140 10.54 1.63 9.40
N GLU A 141 11.35 2.62 9.77
CA GLU A 141 11.11 4.02 9.42
C GLU A 141 11.05 4.21 7.89
N ASP A 142 10.14 5.07 7.42
CA ASP A 142 9.86 5.35 6.00
C ASP A 142 9.41 4.16 5.13
N TYR A 143 9.19 2.98 5.73
CA TYR A 143 8.78 1.79 5.00
C TYR A 143 7.39 1.96 4.38
N LEU A 144 7.27 1.66 3.09
CA LEU A 144 5.99 1.65 2.39
C LEU A 144 5.20 0.40 2.77
N ILE A 145 4.11 0.58 3.50
CA ILE A 145 3.23 -0.50 3.91
C ILE A 145 2.04 -0.55 2.95
N LYS A 146 1.98 -1.56 2.11
CA LYS A 146 0.84 -1.78 1.21
C LYS A 146 -0.45 -2.04 2.01
N LYS A 147 -1.54 -1.37 1.61
CA LYS A 147 -2.83 -1.36 2.31
C LYS A 147 -3.37 -2.77 2.53
N ASP A 148 -3.48 -3.55 1.47
CA ASP A 148 -4.12 -4.88 1.51
C ASP A 148 -3.42 -5.84 2.49
N PHE A 149 -2.10 -5.86 2.47
CA PHE A 149 -1.30 -6.73 3.32
C PHE A 149 -1.36 -6.31 4.79
N LEU A 150 -1.46 -5.01 5.06
CA LEU A 150 -1.66 -4.51 6.41
C LEU A 150 -3.04 -4.92 6.95
N ILE A 151 -4.08 -4.82 6.14
CA ILE A 151 -5.43 -5.25 6.52
C ILE A 151 -5.44 -6.75 6.80
N TRP A 152 -4.83 -7.58 5.93
CA TRP A 152 -4.72 -9.02 6.16
C TRP A 152 -3.93 -9.40 7.41
N ARG A 153 -2.94 -8.59 7.81
CA ARG A 153 -2.26 -8.72 9.09
C ARG A 153 -3.20 -8.45 10.26
N TRP A 154 -3.95 -7.34 10.23
CA TRP A 154 -4.92 -7.03 11.28
C TRP A 154 -6.04 -8.07 11.39
N ILE A 155 -6.51 -8.62 10.26
CA ILE A 155 -7.48 -9.71 10.24
C ILE A 155 -6.89 -10.95 10.90
N ALA A 156 -5.69 -11.35 10.50
CA ALA A 156 -5.02 -12.52 11.04
C ALA A 156 -4.85 -12.42 12.56
N GLU A 157 -4.36 -11.29 13.07
CA GLU A 157 -4.22 -11.08 14.51
C GLU A 157 -5.58 -11.00 15.24
N GLY A 158 -6.67 -10.77 14.51
CA GLY A 158 -8.02 -10.66 15.05
C GLY A 158 -8.33 -9.29 15.66
N PHE A 159 -7.69 -8.24 15.17
CA PHE A 159 -7.95 -6.85 15.60
C PHE A 159 -9.23 -6.28 15.01
N ILE A 160 -9.76 -6.92 13.97
CA ILE A 160 -10.97 -6.50 13.27
C ILE A 160 -12.18 -7.23 13.84
N GLU A 161 -13.15 -6.46 14.34
CA GLU A 161 -14.41 -6.98 14.89
C GLU A 161 -15.46 -7.11 13.77
N TYR A 162 -15.99 -8.32 13.57
CA TYR A 162 -17.03 -8.57 12.58
C TYR A 162 -18.38 -8.02 13.04
N ASP A 163 -18.98 -7.10 12.27
CA ASP A 163 -20.23 -6.41 12.62
C ASP A 163 -21.51 -7.05 12.05
N GLY A 164 -21.39 -8.16 11.31
CA GLY A 164 -22.55 -8.92 10.83
C GLY A 164 -23.11 -8.50 9.46
N GLY A 165 -22.51 -7.53 8.76
CA GLY A 165 -23.04 -7.04 7.47
C GLY A 165 -22.05 -6.90 6.32
N ILE A 166 -20.77 -6.69 6.62
CA ILE A 166 -19.69 -6.46 5.64
C ILE A 166 -18.51 -7.40 5.91
N SER A 167 -17.60 -7.58 4.94
CA SER A 167 -16.45 -8.49 5.16
C SER A 167 -15.45 -7.92 6.16
N LEU A 168 -14.64 -8.79 6.77
CA LEU A 168 -13.54 -8.37 7.64
C LEU A 168 -12.57 -7.42 6.91
N PHE A 169 -12.34 -7.66 5.62
CA PHE A 169 -11.50 -6.79 4.80
C PHE A 169 -12.09 -5.39 4.66
N GLU A 170 -13.40 -5.28 4.38
CA GLU A 170 -14.10 -3.98 4.26
C GLU A 170 -14.13 -3.19 5.58
N VAL A 171 -14.28 -3.88 6.72
CA VAL A 171 -14.13 -3.26 8.05
C VAL A 171 -12.68 -2.76 8.24
N GLY A 172 -11.69 -3.54 7.80
CA GLY A 172 -10.28 -3.16 7.85
C GLY A 172 -9.93 -1.97 6.98
N GLU A 173 -10.52 -1.86 5.79
CA GLU A 173 -10.40 -0.66 4.95
C GLU A 173 -10.95 0.57 5.67
N SER A 174 -12.10 0.43 6.34
CA SER A 174 -12.68 1.53 7.12
C SER A 174 -11.77 1.97 8.28
N TYR A 175 -11.08 1.02 8.94
CA TYR A 175 -10.12 1.32 10.00
C TYR A 175 -8.87 2.03 9.45
N PHE A 176 -8.36 1.57 8.31
CA PHE A 176 -7.23 2.18 7.61
C PHE A 176 -7.53 3.63 7.20
N GLU A 177 -8.71 3.87 6.62
CA GLU A 177 -9.20 5.21 6.27
C GLU A 177 -9.34 6.11 7.50
N GLU A 178 -9.87 5.61 8.62
CA GLU A 178 -10.00 6.42 9.85
C GLU A 178 -8.62 6.82 10.42
N LEU A 179 -7.61 5.95 10.32
CA LEU A 179 -6.24 6.29 10.74
C LEU A 179 -5.61 7.39 9.85
N ILE A 180 -5.90 7.38 8.54
CA ILE A 180 -5.51 8.46 7.62
C ILE A 180 -6.26 9.75 7.97
N ASP A 181 -7.57 9.68 8.18
CA ASP A 181 -8.42 10.83 8.54
C ASP A 181 -7.96 11.51 9.84
N ARG A 182 -7.38 10.73 10.76
CA ARG A 182 -6.82 11.24 12.02
C ARG A 182 -5.34 11.64 11.92
N SER A 183 -4.76 11.52 10.72
CA SER A 183 -3.36 11.84 10.41
C SER A 183 -2.35 11.08 11.28
N MET A 184 -2.71 9.85 11.69
CA MET A 184 -1.81 8.96 12.45
C MET A 184 -0.93 8.13 11.50
N ILE A 185 -1.38 7.92 10.27
CA ILE A 185 -0.62 7.34 9.16
C ILE A 185 -0.71 8.25 7.94
N GLN A 186 0.36 8.29 7.16
CA GLN A 186 0.45 9.09 5.94
C GLN A 186 0.05 8.23 4.74
N PRO A 187 -0.96 8.62 3.94
CA PRO A 187 -1.31 7.88 2.75
C PRO A 187 -0.19 8.00 1.72
N VAL A 188 0.06 6.91 1.00
CA VAL A 188 0.89 6.89 -0.20
C VAL A 188 -0.05 6.61 -1.37
N GLU A 189 -0.25 7.64 -2.18
CA GLU A 189 -1.00 7.57 -3.42
C GLU A 189 -0.13 6.86 -4.47
N ALA A 190 -0.71 5.92 -5.22
CA ALA A 190 -0.08 5.46 -6.45
C ALA A 190 -0.03 6.65 -7.41
N GLY A 191 1.05 6.79 -8.19
CA GLY A 191 1.42 8.02 -8.91
C GLY A 191 0.38 8.67 -9.84
N ASP A 192 -0.80 8.06 -10.04
CA ASP A 192 -1.91 8.58 -10.82
C ASP A 192 -3.32 8.30 -10.21
N GLU A 193 -3.42 7.91 -8.93
CA GLU A 193 -4.70 7.46 -8.32
C GLU A 193 -5.18 8.32 -7.13
N ASP A 194 -6.49 8.65 -7.09
CA ASP A 194 -7.23 8.99 -5.85
C ASP A 194 -7.37 7.77 -4.89
N SER A 195 -6.67 6.65 -5.19
CA SER A 195 -6.70 5.41 -4.42
C SER A 195 -5.40 5.26 -3.65
N VAL A 196 -5.54 5.01 -2.35
CA VAL A 196 -4.41 4.86 -1.44
C VAL A 196 -3.88 3.43 -1.55
N ASP A 197 -2.72 3.26 -2.20
CA ASP A 197 -2.04 1.97 -2.37
C ASP A 197 -1.42 1.47 -1.06
N GLY A 198 -1.04 2.41 -0.18
CA GLY A 198 -0.46 2.08 1.10
C GLY A 198 -0.30 3.27 2.02
N CYS A 199 0.45 3.07 3.10
CA CYS A 199 0.77 4.13 4.04
C CYS A 199 2.23 4.10 4.47
N ARG A 200 2.68 5.23 5.01
CA ARG A 200 3.90 5.34 5.84
C ARG A 200 3.52 5.83 7.23
N VAL A 201 4.30 5.44 8.22
CA VAL A 201 4.22 6.02 9.56
C VAL A 201 5.29 7.09 9.67
N HIS A 202 4.89 8.30 10.08
CA HIS A 202 5.84 9.38 10.32
C HIS A 202 6.81 8.98 11.45
N GLY A 203 8.11 9.26 11.31
CA GLY A 203 9.15 8.82 12.26
C GLY A 203 8.83 9.11 13.74
N ALA A 204 8.36 10.32 14.05
CA ALA A 204 7.93 10.69 15.42
C ALA A 204 6.75 9.85 15.97
N VAL A 205 5.81 9.44 15.12
CA VAL A 205 4.70 8.56 15.51
C VAL A 205 5.22 7.14 15.69
N LEU A 206 6.11 6.69 14.80
CA LEU A 206 6.75 5.38 14.90
C LEU A 206 7.51 5.23 16.23
N ASP A 207 8.29 6.24 16.63
CA ASP A 207 9.01 6.25 17.91
C ASP A 207 8.04 6.09 19.11
N LEU A 208 6.87 6.77 19.08
CA LEU A 208 5.83 6.58 20.09
C LEU A 208 5.30 5.14 20.09
N LEU A 209 5.03 4.57 18.92
CA LEU A 209 4.49 3.21 18.81
C LEU A 209 5.49 2.17 19.31
N CYS A 210 6.77 2.32 18.99
CA CYS A 210 7.84 1.44 19.51
C CYS A 210 7.95 1.54 21.03
N TYR A 211 7.87 2.74 21.59
CA TYR A 211 7.84 2.94 23.05
C TYR A 211 6.64 2.22 23.69
N LEU A 212 5.42 2.47 23.18
CA LEU A 212 4.20 1.84 23.71
C LEU A 212 4.22 0.32 23.55
N ALA A 213 4.70 -0.18 22.41
CA ALA A 213 4.78 -1.61 22.13
C ALA A 213 5.75 -2.32 23.08
N THR A 214 6.84 -1.66 23.46
CA THR A 214 7.79 -2.16 24.46
C THR A 214 7.16 -2.19 25.85
N GLU A 215 6.53 -1.09 26.27
CA GLU A 215 5.87 -0.99 27.59
C GLU A 215 4.73 -2.01 27.75
N GLU A 216 3.97 -2.25 26.69
CA GLU A 216 2.86 -3.20 26.68
C GLU A 216 3.29 -4.65 26.37
N ASN A 217 4.58 -4.89 26.10
CA ASN A 217 5.12 -6.17 25.61
C ASN A 217 4.32 -6.72 24.41
N PHE A 218 3.96 -5.81 23.50
CA PHE A 218 3.14 -6.07 22.32
C PHE A 218 3.96 -6.77 21.22
N VAL A 219 5.26 -6.45 21.12
CA VAL A 219 6.19 -7.04 20.16
C VAL A 219 7.33 -7.72 20.91
N THR A 220 7.67 -8.94 20.49
CA THR A 220 8.87 -9.64 20.94
C THR A 220 9.75 -9.94 19.74
N LEU A 221 11.00 -9.48 19.77
CA LEU A 221 11.99 -9.80 18.76
C LEU A 221 12.66 -11.13 19.12
N LEU A 222 12.49 -12.14 18.26
CA LEU A 222 13.15 -13.43 18.39
C LEU A 222 14.42 -13.41 17.54
N ILE A 223 15.59 -13.40 18.19
CA ILE A 223 16.90 -13.34 17.53
C ILE A 223 17.50 -14.76 17.33
N ASP A 224 16.91 -15.79 17.93
CA ASP A 224 17.43 -17.16 17.89
C ASP A 224 16.73 -18.05 16.84
N ASN A 225 17.55 -18.64 15.96
CA ASN A 225 17.16 -19.51 14.83
C ASN A 225 16.67 -20.92 15.22
N GLU A 226 16.56 -21.25 16.51
CA GLU A 226 16.30 -22.64 16.96
C GLU A 226 14.81 -22.99 17.17
N GLN A 227 13.89 -22.02 17.01
CA GLN A 227 12.46 -22.30 17.16
C GLN A 227 11.82 -22.74 15.84
N ASN A 228 11.50 -24.03 15.77
CA ASN A 228 10.71 -24.60 14.68
C ASN A 228 9.33 -23.93 14.62
N VAL A 229 9.09 -23.13 13.58
CA VAL A 229 7.83 -22.39 13.34
C VAL A 229 6.59 -23.28 13.48
N GLY A 230 6.69 -24.58 13.13
CA GLY A 230 5.61 -25.56 13.31
C GLY A 230 5.18 -25.81 14.76
N LYS A 231 5.94 -25.32 15.76
CA LYS A 231 5.56 -25.36 17.19
C LYS A 231 4.70 -24.17 17.61
N LEU A 232 4.61 -23.12 16.80
CA LEU A 232 3.79 -21.94 17.05
C LEU A 232 2.35 -22.20 16.64
N PHE A 233 1.69 -23.21 17.22
CA PHE A 233 0.37 -23.68 16.77
C PHE A 233 -0.75 -22.62 16.91
N LEU A 234 -0.54 -21.54 17.68
CA LEU A 234 -1.45 -20.40 17.79
C LEU A 234 -1.19 -19.31 16.74
N LEU A 235 -0.16 -19.45 15.91
CA LEU A 235 0.23 -18.48 14.89
C LEU A 235 -0.92 -18.28 13.90
N ARG A 236 -1.21 -17.01 13.61
CA ARG A 236 -2.27 -16.61 12.68
C ARG A 236 -1.74 -15.91 11.43
N TYR A 237 -0.61 -15.23 11.55
CA TYR A 237 0.09 -14.60 10.45
C TYR A 237 1.50 -15.19 10.35
N LEU A 238 1.90 -15.59 9.14
CA LEU A 238 3.29 -15.94 8.82
C LEU A 238 3.68 -15.21 7.54
N GLY A 239 4.56 -14.22 7.67
CA GLY A 239 5.15 -13.51 6.54
C GLY A 239 6.63 -13.83 6.44
N LEU A 240 7.06 -14.28 5.27
CA LEU A 240 8.44 -14.63 4.94
C LEU A 240 8.96 -13.77 3.77
N VAL A 241 8.37 -12.59 3.60
CA VAL A 241 8.66 -11.73 2.45
C VAL A 241 10.13 -11.33 2.41
N GLY A 242 10.76 -11.49 1.24
CA GLY A 242 12.16 -11.14 1.03
C GLY A 242 13.15 -12.06 1.74
N THR A 243 12.69 -13.22 2.23
CA THR A 243 13.58 -14.21 2.86
C THR A 243 14.09 -15.21 1.81
N PRO A 244 15.41 -15.48 1.75
CA PRO A 244 15.99 -16.37 0.75
C PRO A 244 15.81 -17.86 1.11
N ILE A 245 14.57 -18.27 1.38
CA ILE A 245 14.20 -19.65 1.66
C ILE A 245 13.80 -20.36 0.36
N SER A 246 14.27 -21.59 0.18
CA SER A 246 13.99 -22.40 -1.01
C SER A 246 12.91 -23.46 -0.79
N GLU A 247 12.59 -23.76 0.47
CA GLU A 247 11.58 -24.75 0.84
C GLU A 247 10.79 -24.28 2.07
N LEU A 248 9.51 -24.65 2.10
CA LEU A 248 8.66 -24.48 3.26
C LEU A 248 8.50 -25.85 3.94
N PRO A 249 8.77 -25.98 5.26
CA PRO A 249 8.72 -27.27 5.92
C PRO A 249 7.29 -27.83 5.98
N ASP A 250 7.15 -29.15 5.89
CA ASP A 250 5.86 -29.87 6.02
C ASP A 250 5.10 -29.51 7.31
N GLY A 251 5.81 -29.08 8.36
CA GLY A 251 5.24 -28.61 9.62
C GLY A 251 4.31 -27.40 9.49
N ILE A 252 4.30 -26.69 8.36
CA ILE A 252 3.35 -25.59 8.11
C ILE A 252 1.89 -26.04 8.27
N GLY A 253 1.57 -27.28 7.91
CA GLY A 253 0.20 -27.82 8.03
C GLY A 253 -0.28 -28.01 9.47
N GLU A 254 0.61 -27.91 10.46
CA GLU A 254 0.27 -27.96 11.89
C GLU A 254 -0.21 -26.59 12.42
N LEU A 255 0.01 -25.51 11.66
CA LEU A 255 -0.45 -24.16 11.99
C LEU A 255 -1.95 -23.98 11.66
N VAL A 256 -2.81 -24.83 12.21
CA VAL A 256 -4.25 -24.90 11.87
C VAL A 256 -5.05 -23.63 12.15
N PHE A 257 -4.47 -22.65 12.86
CA PHE A 257 -5.03 -21.32 13.10
C PHE A 257 -4.50 -20.24 12.16
N LEU A 258 -3.58 -20.58 11.24
CA LEU A 258 -3.02 -19.66 10.27
C LEU A 258 -4.12 -19.12 9.35
N GLN A 259 -4.17 -17.80 9.24
CA GLN A 259 -5.13 -17.03 8.44
C GLN A 259 -4.45 -16.32 7.27
N THR A 260 -3.19 -15.92 7.43
CA THR A 260 -2.43 -15.26 6.36
C THR A 260 -1.06 -15.89 6.22
N LEU A 261 -0.71 -16.29 5.00
CA LEU A 261 0.60 -16.80 4.62
C LEU A 261 1.14 -15.99 3.44
N ASP A 262 2.20 -15.25 3.69
CA ASP A 262 2.83 -14.36 2.71
C ASP A 262 4.25 -14.85 2.38
N LEU A 263 4.41 -15.40 1.18
CA LEU A 263 5.64 -16.03 0.67
C LEU A 263 6.22 -15.26 -0.52
N ARG A 264 5.84 -14.00 -0.69
CA ARG A 264 6.39 -13.16 -1.76
C ARG A 264 7.88 -12.94 -1.59
N GLU A 265 8.60 -12.68 -2.67
CA GLU A 265 10.04 -12.45 -2.71
C GLU A 265 10.83 -13.57 -2.00
N THR A 266 10.36 -14.82 -2.13
CA THR A 266 11.07 -16.03 -1.64
C THR A 266 11.53 -16.91 -2.80
N GLY A 267 12.48 -17.82 -2.52
CA GLY A 267 12.97 -18.79 -3.50
C GLY A 267 12.20 -20.11 -3.54
N ILE A 268 11.00 -20.17 -2.94
CA ILE A 268 10.24 -21.43 -2.79
C ILE A 268 9.82 -21.97 -4.15
N GLN A 269 10.18 -23.23 -4.42
CA GLN A 269 9.88 -23.91 -5.69
C GLN A 269 8.62 -24.78 -5.65
N GLU A 270 8.24 -25.29 -4.49
CA GLU A 270 7.02 -26.10 -4.30
C GLU A 270 6.45 -25.86 -2.90
N LEU A 271 5.13 -25.71 -2.80
CA LEU A 271 4.46 -25.67 -1.50
C LEU A 271 4.17 -27.10 -0.99
N PRO A 272 4.45 -27.40 0.29
CA PRO A 272 4.22 -28.72 0.85
C PRO A 272 2.71 -29.05 0.87
N ARG A 273 2.36 -30.30 0.58
CA ARG A 273 0.96 -30.78 0.58
C ARG A 273 0.22 -30.54 1.90
N SER A 274 0.95 -30.41 3.00
CA SER A 274 0.37 -30.13 4.31
C SER A 274 -0.31 -28.76 4.40
N ILE A 275 0.02 -27.81 3.52
CA ILE A 275 -0.65 -26.50 3.42
C ILE A 275 -2.16 -26.66 3.18
N CYS A 276 -2.56 -27.72 2.47
CA CYS A 276 -3.95 -28.05 2.18
C CYS A 276 -4.75 -28.41 3.44
N ARG A 277 -4.16 -28.42 4.65
CA ARG A 277 -4.86 -28.58 5.94
C ARG A 277 -5.30 -27.26 6.56
N LEU A 278 -4.79 -26.13 6.07
CA LEU A 278 -5.01 -24.79 6.64
C LEU A 278 -6.40 -24.23 6.29
N ARG A 279 -7.45 -24.88 6.80
CA ARG A 279 -8.87 -24.55 6.50
C ARG A 279 -9.30 -23.15 6.94
N LYS A 280 -8.49 -22.45 7.73
CA LYS A 280 -8.72 -21.07 8.19
C LYS A 280 -7.92 -20.03 7.40
N LEU A 281 -7.10 -20.46 6.43
CA LEU A 281 -6.32 -19.56 5.61
C LEU A 281 -7.25 -18.70 4.74
N MET A 282 -7.16 -17.39 4.90
CA MET A 282 -7.94 -16.37 4.22
C MET A 282 -7.11 -15.65 3.15
N CYS A 283 -5.80 -15.51 3.36
CA CYS A 283 -4.88 -14.88 2.42
C CYS A 283 -3.66 -15.77 2.14
N LEU A 284 -3.39 -16.01 0.86
CA LEU A 284 -2.22 -16.75 0.37
C LEU A 284 -1.57 -15.96 -0.76
N CYS A 285 -0.34 -15.50 -0.53
CA CYS A 285 0.46 -14.79 -1.52
C CYS A 285 1.73 -15.58 -1.81
N VAL A 286 1.94 -15.90 -3.09
CA VAL A 286 3.00 -16.79 -3.55
C VAL A 286 3.59 -16.24 -4.85
N ASP A 287 4.92 -16.30 -4.93
CA ASP A 287 5.69 -15.76 -6.05
C ASP A 287 5.84 -16.69 -7.26
N SER A 288 6.36 -16.08 -8.34
CA SER A 288 6.49 -16.49 -9.75
C SER A 288 7.15 -17.83 -10.08
N THR A 289 7.42 -18.70 -9.13
CA THR A 289 8.01 -20.02 -9.43
C THR A 289 7.43 -21.20 -8.63
N ALA A 290 6.61 -20.97 -7.60
CA ALA A 290 6.31 -22.02 -6.63
C ALA A 290 5.13 -22.92 -7.03
N ILE A 291 5.39 -24.19 -7.33
CA ILE A 291 4.37 -25.19 -7.67
C ILE A 291 3.36 -25.36 -6.51
N LEU A 292 2.06 -25.23 -6.83
CA LEU A 292 1.00 -25.51 -5.87
C LEU A 292 0.74 -27.03 -5.76
N PRO A 293 0.57 -27.57 -4.54
CA PRO A 293 0.17 -28.96 -4.35
C PRO A 293 -1.28 -29.18 -4.76
N SER A 294 -1.65 -30.43 -5.00
CA SER A 294 -3.06 -30.80 -5.12
C SER A 294 -3.79 -30.63 -3.79
N GLY A 295 -5.01 -30.13 -3.84
CA GLY A 295 -5.89 -29.92 -2.69
C GLY A 295 -5.93 -28.49 -2.14
N ILE A 296 -5.36 -27.51 -2.84
CA ILE A 296 -5.53 -26.07 -2.56
C ILE A 296 -7.01 -25.66 -2.62
N GLY A 297 -7.81 -26.29 -3.48
CA GLY A 297 -9.27 -26.10 -3.53
C GLY A 297 -9.97 -26.38 -2.20
N ASN A 298 -9.33 -27.10 -1.27
CA ASN A 298 -9.88 -27.33 0.06
C ASN A 298 -9.67 -26.16 1.04
N LEU A 299 -8.97 -25.09 0.65
CA LEU A 299 -8.81 -23.86 1.45
C LEU A 299 -10.09 -23.01 1.35
N VAL A 300 -11.19 -23.54 1.86
CA VAL A 300 -12.55 -23.00 1.70
C VAL A 300 -12.79 -21.63 2.39
N ALA A 301 -11.84 -21.17 3.21
CA ALA A 301 -11.87 -19.86 3.84
C ALA A 301 -11.11 -18.78 3.03
N LEU A 302 -10.46 -19.17 1.92
CA LEU A 302 -9.59 -18.28 1.16
C LEU A 302 -10.39 -17.18 0.46
N GLU A 303 -9.99 -15.94 0.71
CA GLU A 303 -10.59 -14.71 0.21
C GLU A 303 -9.63 -13.92 -0.70
N ASP A 304 -8.31 -14.03 -0.48
CA ASP A 304 -7.27 -13.40 -1.30
C ASP A 304 -6.23 -14.45 -1.72
N LEU A 305 -6.09 -14.63 -3.03
CA LEU A 305 -5.14 -15.55 -3.65
C LEU A 305 -4.34 -14.81 -4.71
N ARG A 306 -3.04 -14.64 -4.46
CA ARG A 306 -2.11 -14.01 -5.39
C ARG A 306 -1.03 -15.00 -5.78
N LEU A 307 -1.02 -15.32 -7.07
CA LEU A 307 -0.17 -16.31 -7.70
C LEU A 307 0.53 -15.65 -8.89
N TYR A 308 1.69 -15.09 -8.63
CA TYR A 308 2.58 -14.67 -9.70
C TYR A 308 3.17 -15.97 -10.28
N SER A 309 3.17 -16.17 -11.60
CA SER A 309 3.69 -17.32 -12.38
C SER A 309 3.76 -18.70 -11.72
N VAL A 310 2.78 -19.57 -12.00
CA VAL A 310 2.78 -20.93 -11.46
C VAL A 310 2.31 -21.96 -12.47
N SER A 311 2.98 -23.12 -12.53
CA SER A 311 2.55 -24.31 -13.26
C SER A 311 1.36 -25.00 -12.55
N THR A 312 0.21 -24.32 -12.52
CA THR A 312 -1.00 -24.69 -11.74
C THR A 312 -2.08 -25.37 -12.57
N LEU A 313 -1.69 -26.09 -13.63
CA LEU A 313 -2.61 -26.78 -14.54
C LEU A 313 -3.71 -27.58 -13.83
N HIS A 314 -3.36 -28.34 -12.80
CA HIS A 314 -4.31 -29.11 -12.01
C HIS A 314 -5.24 -28.20 -11.20
N PHE A 315 -4.67 -27.21 -10.53
CA PHE A 315 -5.42 -26.28 -9.70
C PHE A 315 -6.47 -25.49 -10.51
N VAL A 316 -6.07 -24.91 -11.65
CA VAL A 316 -6.98 -24.14 -12.53
C VAL A 316 -8.15 -24.98 -13.02
N LYS A 317 -7.89 -26.23 -13.42
CA LYS A 317 -8.90 -27.13 -14.01
C LYS A 317 -9.87 -27.70 -12.98
N GLU A 318 -9.36 -28.13 -11.84
CA GLU A 318 -10.13 -28.98 -10.92
C GLU A 318 -10.50 -28.27 -9.61
N GLU A 319 -9.73 -27.27 -9.19
CA GLU A 319 -9.76 -26.78 -7.81
C GLU A 319 -10.13 -25.29 -7.66
N LEU A 320 -9.76 -24.43 -8.61
CA LEU A 320 -10.00 -22.98 -8.53
C LEU A 320 -11.48 -22.66 -8.31
N GLY A 321 -12.38 -23.33 -9.04
CA GLY A 321 -13.83 -23.14 -8.89
C GLY A 321 -14.42 -23.56 -7.54
N GLN A 322 -13.64 -24.23 -6.67
CA GLN A 322 -14.07 -24.62 -5.32
C GLN A 322 -13.90 -23.49 -4.30
N LEU A 323 -13.06 -22.48 -4.61
CA LEU A 323 -12.74 -21.35 -3.73
C LEU A 323 -13.84 -20.28 -3.76
N THR A 324 -15.08 -20.66 -3.43
CA THR A 324 -16.27 -19.81 -3.59
C THR A 324 -16.30 -18.53 -2.74
N LYS A 325 -15.42 -18.42 -1.73
CA LYS A 325 -15.24 -17.20 -0.91
C LYS A 325 -14.25 -16.20 -1.49
N LEU A 326 -13.57 -16.55 -2.58
CA LEU A 326 -12.52 -15.74 -3.16
C LEU A 326 -13.06 -14.38 -3.62
N ARG A 327 -12.40 -13.31 -3.20
CA ARG A 327 -12.70 -11.91 -3.50
C ARG A 327 -11.62 -11.30 -4.38
N ILE A 328 -10.36 -11.65 -4.13
CA ILE A 328 -9.20 -11.17 -4.89
C ILE A 328 -8.53 -12.39 -5.50
N LEU A 329 -8.36 -12.35 -6.82
CA LEU A 329 -7.60 -13.33 -7.58
C LEU A 329 -6.62 -12.60 -8.48
N GLU A 330 -5.34 -12.72 -8.17
CA GLU A 330 -4.27 -12.28 -9.06
C GLU A 330 -3.53 -13.52 -9.56
N ILE A 331 -3.60 -13.77 -10.87
CA ILE A 331 -2.87 -14.87 -11.50
C ILE A 331 -2.12 -14.33 -12.72
N ARG A 332 -0.81 -14.59 -12.77
CA ARG A 332 -0.01 -14.36 -13.98
C ARG A 332 0.46 -15.72 -14.52
N PHE A 333 0.33 -15.94 -15.83
CA PHE A 333 0.89 -17.11 -16.52
C PHE A 333 1.88 -16.66 -17.59
N GLU A 334 2.91 -17.46 -17.84
CA GLU A 334 3.79 -17.27 -18.98
C GLU A 334 3.05 -17.60 -20.29
N GLU A 335 2.37 -18.74 -20.38
CA GLU A 335 1.56 -19.11 -21.55
C GLU A 335 0.34 -19.97 -21.20
N LEU A 336 -0.84 -19.56 -21.69
CA LEU A 336 -2.07 -20.38 -21.67
C LEU A 336 -2.35 -20.95 -23.06
N ASP A 337 -2.56 -22.26 -23.14
CA ASP A 337 -3.16 -22.89 -24.31
C ASP A 337 -4.69 -22.73 -24.30
N GLU A 338 -5.35 -23.10 -25.41
CA GLU A 338 -6.82 -23.01 -25.57
C GLU A 338 -7.61 -23.83 -24.58
N GLN A 339 -7.12 -25.00 -24.23
CA GLN A 339 -7.82 -25.85 -23.27
C GLN A 339 -7.70 -25.30 -21.86
N MET A 340 -6.56 -24.71 -21.52
CA MET A 340 -6.30 -24.08 -20.22
C MET A 340 -7.12 -22.80 -20.04
N GLU A 341 -7.14 -21.94 -21.06
CA GLU A 341 -7.90 -20.69 -21.05
C GLU A 341 -9.39 -20.97 -20.84
N ASP A 342 -9.95 -21.91 -21.59
CA ASP A 342 -11.32 -22.36 -21.43
C ASP A 342 -11.61 -22.90 -20.01
N ALA A 343 -10.68 -23.70 -19.46
CA ALA A 343 -10.83 -24.26 -18.13
C ALA A 343 -10.76 -23.16 -17.06
N PHE A 344 -9.86 -22.19 -17.22
CA PHE A 344 -9.75 -21.04 -16.34
C PHE A 344 -11.06 -20.24 -16.32
N LEU A 345 -11.58 -19.85 -17.49
CA LEU A 345 -12.84 -19.12 -17.58
C LEU A 345 -14.01 -19.93 -17.00
N ARG A 346 -14.09 -21.24 -17.26
CA ARG A 346 -15.11 -22.11 -16.65
C ARG A 346 -15.01 -22.12 -15.13
N SER A 347 -13.82 -22.18 -14.55
CA SER A 347 -13.62 -22.13 -13.09
C SER A 347 -14.07 -20.80 -12.49
N LEU A 348 -13.79 -19.67 -13.16
CA LEU A 348 -14.20 -18.34 -12.70
C LEU A 348 -15.73 -18.20 -12.58
N SER A 349 -16.50 -18.91 -13.41
CA SER A 349 -17.97 -18.84 -13.35
C SER A 349 -18.56 -19.28 -12.00
N ASN A 350 -17.82 -20.02 -11.18
CA ASN A 350 -18.24 -20.43 -9.84
C ASN A 350 -17.91 -19.36 -8.76
N LEU A 351 -17.09 -18.35 -9.07
CA LEU A 351 -16.56 -17.37 -8.12
C LEU A 351 -17.44 -16.12 -8.03
N GLN A 352 -18.67 -16.28 -7.52
CA GLN A 352 -19.68 -15.21 -7.49
C GLN A 352 -19.33 -14.02 -6.57
N ASN A 353 -18.41 -14.23 -5.62
CA ASN A 353 -17.93 -13.21 -4.69
C ASN A 353 -16.68 -12.47 -5.20
N LEU A 354 -16.15 -12.82 -6.38
CA LEU A 354 -14.93 -12.24 -6.91
C LEU A 354 -15.15 -10.75 -7.22
N GLN A 355 -14.30 -9.90 -6.62
CA GLN A 355 -14.36 -8.44 -6.69
C GLN A 355 -13.21 -7.89 -7.54
N THR A 356 -12.03 -8.46 -7.39
CA THR A 356 -10.82 -8.07 -8.12
C THR A 356 -10.27 -9.28 -8.84
N LEU A 357 -10.07 -9.14 -10.15
CA LEU A 357 -9.44 -10.13 -10.99
C LEU A 357 -8.29 -9.50 -11.76
N GLU A 358 -7.06 -9.89 -11.47
CA GLU A 358 -5.93 -9.74 -12.38
C GLU A 358 -5.72 -11.07 -13.08
N ALA A 359 -6.18 -11.11 -14.33
CA ALA A 359 -6.12 -12.30 -15.15
C ALA A 359 -4.77 -12.38 -15.87
N PRO A 360 -4.34 -13.61 -16.21
CA PRO A 360 -3.24 -13.83 -17.13
C PRO A 360 -3.56 -13.27 -18.52
N GLU A 361 -2.61 -13.36 -19.43
CA GLU A 361 -2.85 -13.02 -20.82
C GLU A 361 -3.92 -13.95 -21.45
N LEU A 362 -4.98 -13.36 -22.02
CA LEU A 362 -6.13 -14.08 -22.59
C LEU A 362 -6.30 -13.77 -24.10
N ARG A 363 -6.94 -14.66 -24.84
CA ARG A 363 -7.46 -14.39 -26.19
C ARG A 363 -8.85 -13.78 -26.02
N LEU A 364 -8.95 -12.47 -26.25
CA LEU A 364 -10.11 -11.65 -25.89
C LEU A 364 -11.34 -11.83 -26.81
N GLY A 365 -11.73 -13.07 -27.11
CA GLY A 365 -12.83 -13.40 -28.03
C GLY A 365 -14.23 -13.39 -27.43
N ASP A 366 -14.39 -13.70 -26.14
CA ASP A 366 -15.69 -13.69 -25.44
C ASP A 366 -15.52 -13.37 -23.94
N LEU A 367 -15.81 -12.12 -23.56
CA LEU A 367 -15.73 -11.65 -22.17
C LEU A 367 -17.00 -11.96 -21.35
N LYS A 368 -18.01 -12.63 -21.93
CA LYS A 368 -19.31 -12.84 -21.26
C LYS A 368 -19.20 -13.57 -19.93
N ILE A 369 -18.23 -14.48 -19.81
CA ILE A 369 -18.05 -15.22 -18.55
C ILE A 369 -17.60 -14.26 -17.44
N LEU A 370 -16.63 -13.38 -17.75
CA LEU A 370 -16.11 -12.40 -16.81
C LEU A 370 -17.17 -11.34 -16.48
N GLY A 371 -17.93 -10.87 -17.46
CA GLY A 371 -18.97 -9.88 -17.21
C GLY A 371 -20.09 -10.42 -16.33
N ARG A 372 -20.52 -11.68 -16.52
CA ARG A 372 -21.56 -12.32 -15.68
C ARG A 372 -21.21 -12.41 -14.19
N LEU A 373 -19.97 -12.14 -13.78
CA LEU A 373 -19.60 -12.08 -12.37
C LEU A 373 -20.28 -10.88 -11.69
N PRO A 374 -21.21 -11.10 -10.75
CA PRO A 374 -22.08 -10.04 -10.24
C PRO A 374 -21.36 -9.05 -9.32
N SER A 375 -20.28 -9.50 -8.68
CA SER A 375 -19.53 -8.74 -7.68
C SER A 375 -18.25 -8.11 -8.22
N LEU A 376 -17.92 -8.33 -9.50
CA LEU A 376 -16.66 -7.88 -10.09
C LEU A 376 -16.63 -6.35 -10.19
N ARG A 377 -15.66 -5.74 -9.52
CA ARG A 377 -15.45 -4.29 -9.40
C ARG A 377 -14.19 -3.83 -10.11
N SER A 378 -13.12 -4.63 -10.07
CA SER A 378 -11.87 -4.32 -10.75
C SER A 378 -11.43 -5.50 -11.61
N LEU A 379 -11.10 -5.21 -12.87
CA LEU A 379 -10.69 -6.19 -13.86
C LEU A 379 -9.43 -5.72 -14.58
N TRP A 380 -8.32 -6.44 -14.35
CA TRP A 380 -7.08 -6.32 -15.09
C TRP A 380 -6.92 -7.52 -16.02
N ILE A 381 -6.79 -7.26 -17.33
CA ILE A 381 -6.56 -8.27 -18.36
C ILE A 381 -5.43 -7.85 -19.29
N SER A 382 -4.68 -8.83 -19.78
CA SER A 382 -3.68 -8.63 -20.83
C SER A 382 -4.08 -9.38 -22.11
N SER A 383 -3.73 -8.84 -23.28
CA SER A 383 -4.07 -9.43 -24.59
C SER A 383 -2.83 -9.89 -25.35
N ARG A 384 -2.85 -11.10 -25.93
CA ARG A 384 -1.76 -11.64 -26.79
C ARG A 384 -1.74 -11.13 -28.22
N SER A 385 -2.18 -9.90 -28.47
CA SER A 385 -2.50 -9.37 -29.81
C SER A 385 -3.81 -9.91 -30.39
N ASN A 386 -4.69 -8.99 -30.79
CA ASN A 386 -5.90 -9.27 -31.54
C ASN A 386 -5.67 -8.77 -32.97
N GLU A 387 -6.12 -9.48 -33.99
CA GLU A 387 -6.19 -8.93 -35.37
C GLU A 387 -7.18 -7.74 -35.48
N ARG A 388 -8.00 -7.50 -34.44
CA ARG A 388 -9.11 -6.54 -34.41
C ARG A 388 -9.27 -5.89 -33.03
N PRO A 389 -9.91 -4.71 -32.92
CA PRO A 389 -10.27 -4.11 -31.63
C PRO A 389 -11.12 -5.05 -30.78
N LEU A 390 -10.93 -5.01 -29.45
CA LEU A 390 -11.79 -5.71 -28.51
C LEU A 390 -13.12 -4.96 -28.39
N VAL A 391 -14.18 -5.52 -28.96
CA VAL A 391 -15.51 -4.91 -28.90
C VAL A 391 -16.24 -5.39 -27.65
N ILE A 392 -16.63 -4.44 -26.79
CA ILE A 392 -17.33 -4.72 -25.54
C ILE A 392 -18.76 -4.20 -25.67
N THR A 393 -19.71 -5.10 -25.47
CA THR A 393 -21.14 -4.92 -25.72
C THR A 393 -21.97 -5.05 -24.44
N VAL A 394 -23.24 -4.69 -24.51
CA VAL A 394 -24.20 -4.90 -23.42
C VAL A 394 -24.36 -6.39 -23.07
N GLU A 395 -24.17 -7.28 -24.06
CA GLU A 395 -24.32 -8.74 -23.86
C GLU A 395 -23.18 -9.34 -23.03
N ASP A 396 -22.02 -8.69 -22.99
CA ASP A 396 -20.89 -9.11 -22.16
C ASP A 396 -21.20 -8.93 -20.67
N GLY A 397 -21.97 -7.87 -20.36
CA GLY A 397 -22.74 -7.75 -19.13
C GLY A 397 -21.92 -7.50 -17.89
N PHE A 398 -21.31 -6.32 -17.72
CA PHE A 398 -20.52 -5.93 -16.54
C PHE A 398 -21.31 -4.97 -15.59
N PRO A 399 -22.19 -5.46 -14.70
CA PRO A 399 -23.14 -4.61 -13.96
C PRO A 399 -22.52 -3.83 -12.78
N SER A 400 -21.38 -4.29 -12.26
CA SER A 400 -20.76 -3.79 -11.02
C SER A 400 -19.35 -3.24 -11.22
N LEU A 401 -18.81 -3.33 -12.44
CA LEU A 401 -17.43 -2.96 -12.73
C LEU A 401 -17.22 -1.45 -12.57
N ILE A 402 -16.15 -1.09 -11.85
CA ILE A 402 -15.74 0.28 -11.53
C ILE A 402 -14.43 0.60 -12.26
N GLU A 403 -13.53 -0.38 -12.33
CA GLU A 403 -12.19 -0.25 -12.89
C GLU A 403 -11.97 -1.32 -13.95
N PHE A 404 -11.46 -0.90 -15.10
CA PHE A 404 -11.14 -1.79 -16.21
C PHE A 404 -9.78 -1.45 -16.78
N THR A 405 -8.92 -2.46 -16.88
CA THR A 405 -7.58 -2.31 -17.41
C THR A 405 -7.30 -3.36 -18.47
N LEU A 406 -6.86 -2.91 -19.65
CA LEU A 406 -6.49 -3.74 -20.79
C LEU A 406 -5.06 -3.42 -21.25
N LEU A 407 -4.11 -4.27 -20.88
CA LEU A 407 -2.70 -4.11 -21.28
C LEU A 407 -2.35 -5.03 -22.46
N ASN A 408 -1.25 -4.67 -23.15
CA ASN A 408 -0.67 -5.38 -24.30
C ASN A 408 -1.63 -5.53 -25.50
N GLY A 409 -2.71 -4.74 -25.56
CA GLY A 409 -3.64 -4.73 -26.70
C GLY A 409 -3.02 -4.06 -27.93
N ALA A 410 -3.23 -4.63 -29.12
CA ALA A 410 -2.77 -3.98 -30.36
C ALA A 410 -3.65 -2.76 -30.73
N PHE A 411 -4.97 -2.93 -30.66
CA PHE A 411 -5.95 -1.97 -31.21
C PHE A 411 -6.74 -1.18 -30.14
N GLY A 412 -6.49 -1.39 -28.85
CA GLY A 412 -7.33 -0.84 -27.77
C GLY A 412 -8.76 -1.41 -27.73
N PRO A 413 -9.57 -1.01 -26.73
CA PRO A 413 -10.96 -1.43 -26.57
C PRO A 413 -11.93 -0.54 -27.37
N ASP A 414 -13.06 -1.10 -27.81
CA ASP A 414 -14.22 -0.40 -28.39
C ASP A 414 -15.45 -0.63 -27.50
N PHE A 415 -15.80 0.36 -26.68
CA PHE A 415 -16.93 0.28 -25.76
C PHE A 415 -18.24 0.67 -26.43
N GLN A 416 -19.16 -0.28 -26.60
CA GLN A 416 -20.52 0.02 -27.06
C GLN A 416 -21.40 0.60 -25.96
N ARG A 417 -22.44 1.31 -26.38
CA ARG A 417 -23.42 1.94 -25.50
C ARG A 417 -24.02 0.95 -24.51
N GLY A 418 -23.82 1.21 -23.22
CA GLY A 418 -24.39 0.41 -22.13
C GLY A 418 -23.56 -0.80 -21.69
N ALA A 419 -22.37 -1.03 -22.26
CA ALA A 419 -21.53 -2.18 -21.94
C ALA A 419 -21.05 -2.20 -20.47
N MET A 420 -20.66 -1.04 -19.94
CA MET A 420 -20.06 -0.89 -18.60
C MET A 420 -20.65 0.34 -17.88
N PRO A 421 -21.85 0.24 -17.29
CA PRO A 421 -22.61 1.40 -16.81
C PRO A 421 -22.00 2.12 -15.60
N LYS A 422 -21.21 1.42 -14.77
CA LYS A 422 -20.64 1.95 -13.52
C LYS A 422 -19.14 2.24 -13.57
N VAL A 423 -18.49 2.00 -14.71
CA VAL A 423 -17.04 2.18 -14.82
C VAL A 423 -16.67 3.65 -14.67
N ARG A 424 -15.76 3.91 -13.73
CA ARG A 424 -15.22 5.23 -13.38
C ARG A 424 -13.79 5.39 -13.87
N ARG A 425 -13.02 4.29 -13.95
CA ARG A 425 -11.62 4.30 -14.39
C ARG A 425 -11.38 3.29 -15.49
N VAL A 426 -10.71 3.74 -16.55
CA VAL A 426 -10.30 2.90 -17.68
C VAL A 426 -8.82 3.10 -17.94
N GLU A 427 -8.05 2.02 -17.94
CA GLU A 427 -6.66 2.00 -18.37
C GLU A 427 -6.50 1.08 -19.58
N PHE A 428 -5.79 1.51 -20.62
CA PHE A 428 -5.41 0.59 -21.68
C PHE A 428 -4.13 0.98 -22.40
N SER A 429 -3.47 -0.01 -22.98
CA SER A 429 -2.35 0.21 -23.91
C SER A 429 -2.74 -0.12 -25.35
N PHE A 430 -2.11 0.58 -26.31
CA PHE A 430 -2.24 0.28 -27.74
C PHE A 430 -0.97 0.65 -28.53
N SER A 431 -0.77 0.01 -29.69
CA SER A 431 0.34 0.35 -30.60
C SER A 431 -0.15 1.26 -31.74
N LEU A 432 0.65 2.27 -32.07
CA LEU A 432 0.33 3.19 -33.17
C LEU A 432 0.65 2.60 -34.54
N ARG A 433 1.50 1.57 -34.61
CA ARG A 433 1.87 0.89 -35.85
C ARG A 433 0.64 0.37 -36.58
N ASP A 434 -0.35 -0.08 -35.82
CA ASP A 434 -1.56 -0.73 -36.32
C ASP A 434 -2.67 0.26 -36.72
N PHE A 435 -2.49 1.56 -36.44
CA PHE A 435 -3.46 2.63 -36.74
C PHE A 435 -3.12 3.46 -37.98
N SER A 436 -2.30 2.94 -38.91
CA SER A 436 -1.51 3.66 -39.93
C SER A 436 -2.25 4.58 -40.94
N SER A 437 -3.53 4.90 -40.74
CA SER A 437 -4.28 5.92 -41.50
C SER A 437 -5.49 6.54 -40.78
N ARG A 438 -5.79 6.18 -39.52
CA ARG A 438 -7.03 6.59 -38.84
C ARG A 438 -6.85 7.86 -37.99
N THR A 439 -7.68 8.86 -38.25
CA THR A 439 -7.86 10.06 -37.38
C THR A 439 -8.94 9.87 -36.31
N ASP A 440 -9.68 8.76 -36.39
CA ASP A 440 -10.73 8.33 -35.47
C ASP A 440 -10.22 7.10 -34.72
N PHE A 441 -9.93 7.27 -33.44
CA PHE A 441 -9.44 6.20 -32.58
C PHE A 441 -10.55 5.28 -32.05
N GLY A 442 -11.83 5.55 -32.33
CA GLY A 442 -12.91 4.57 -32.23
C GLY A 442 -13.07 3.81 -30.91
N PHE A 443 -12.53 4.31 -29.79
CA PHE A 443 -12.51 3.57 -28.52
C PHE A 443 -13.88 3.50 -27.83
N GLY A 444 -14.87 4.28 -28.28
CA GLY A 444 -16.20 4.30 -27.69
C GLY A 444 -16.27 4.89 -26.27
N LEU A 445 -15.28 5.68 -25.85
CA LEU A 445 -15.24 6.28 -24.49
C LEU A 445 -16.48 7.13 -24.21
N GLU A 446 -17.07 7.77 -25.22
CA GLU A 446 -18.32 8.55 -25.14
C GLU A 446 -19.53 7.75 -24.64
N ASN A 447 -19.45 6.42 -24.69
CA ASN A 447 -20.51 5.51 -24.24
C ASN A 447 -20.45 5.23 -22.73
N LEU A 448 -19.37 5.61 -22.04
CA LEU A 448 -19.13 5.35 -20.62
C LEU A 448 -19.54 6.56 -19.76
N LEU A 449 -20.82 6.65 -19.43
CA LEU A 449 -21.39 7.84 -18.78
C LEU A 449 -20.92 8.09 -17.34
N SER A 450 -20.32 7.10 -16.68
CA SER A 450 -19.79 7.21 -15.31
C SER A 450 -18.28 7.46 -15.26
N LEU A 451 -17.63 7.58 -16.43
CA LEU A 451 -16.19 7.68 -16.56
C LEU A 451 -15.65 8.99 -15.96
N GLU A 452 -14.62 8.87 -15.14
CA GLU A 452 -13.95 9.96 -14.41
C GLU A 452 -12.47 10.05 -14.79
N HIS A 453 -11.78 8.92 -14.90
CA HIS A 453 -10.34 8.85 -15.19
C HIS A 453 -10.05 7.90 -16.34
N VAL A 454 -9.17 8.32 -17.24
CA VAL A 454 -8.69 7.50 -18.36
C VAL A 454 -7.17 7.56 -18.41
N THR A 455 -6.53 6.40 -18.30
CA THR A 455 -5.07 6.26 -18.46
C THR A 455 -4.80 5.55 -19.77
N ILE A 456 -3.98 6.15 -20.64
CA ILE A 456 -3.61 5.53 -21.91
C ILE A 456 -2.10 5.36 -21.96
N ARG A 457 -1.63 4.12 -22.09
CA ARG A 457 -0.23 3.77 -22.26
C ARG A 457 0.11 3.66 -23.75
N LEU A 458 1.12 4.40 -24.18
CA LEU A 458 1.57 4.44 -25.58
C LEU A 458 2.93 3.73 -25.71
N HIS A 459 2.96 2.68 -26.53
CA HIS A 459 4.19 1.92 -26.82
C HIS A 459 5.10 2.60 -27.86
N ASP A 460 4.58 3.56 -28.64
CA ASP A 460 5.31 4.23 -29.72
C ASP A 460 5.43 5.76 -29.46
N LYS A 461 6.59 6.34 -29.80
CA LYS A 461 6.87 7.78 -29.65
C LYS A 461 6.16 8.62 -30.71
N VAL A 462 4.99 9.20 -30.42
CA VAL A 462 4.36 10.17 -31.34
C VAL A 462 3.65 11.31 -30.61
N HIS A 463 4.14 12.54 -30.80
CA HIS A 463 3.54 13.77 -30.27
C HIS A 463 2.27 14.22 -31.06
N SER A 464 2.00 13.64 -32.23
CA SER A 464 0.89 14.06 -33.10
C SER A 464 -0.48 13.46 -32.71
N VAL A 465 -0.52 12.42 -31.87
CA VAL A 465 -1.76 11.71 -31.49
C VAL A 465 -2.35 12.23 -30.18
N GLU A 466 -1.52 12.79 -29.31
CA GLU A 466 -1.94 13.34 -28.02
C GLU A 466 -3.04 14.41 -28.17
N ALA A 467 -2.94 15.29 -29.17
CA ALA A 467 -3.96 16.30 -29.44
C ALA A 467 -5.31 15.69 -29.84
N ALA A 468 -5.30 14.57 -30.58
CA ALA A 468 -6.50 13.86 -30.98
C ALA A 468 -7.15 13.12 -29.80
N LEU A 469 -6.34 12.45 -28.96
CA LEU A 469 -6.82 11.77 -27.74
C LEU A 469 -7.43 12.77 -26.75
N ARG A 470 -6.76 13.91 -26.52
CA ARG A 470 -7.29 15.01 -25.68
C ARG A 470 -8.54 15.66 -26.28
N HIS A 471 -8.75 15.58 -27.60
CA HIS A 471 -9.96 16.09 -28.25
C HIS A 471 -11.16 15.16 -28.06
N LEU A 472 -10.95 13.84 -27.99
CA LEU A 472 -12.02 12.85 -27.75
C LEU A 472 -12.71 13.09 -26.39
N THR A 473 -11.97 13.45 -25.34
CA THR A 473 -12.55 13.71 -24.01
C THR A 473 -13.18 15.08 -23.83
N LYS A 474 -12.74 16.10 -24.60
CA LYS A 474 -13.48 17.38 -24.64
C LYS A 474 -14.90 17.22 -25.17
N LYS A 475 -15.14 16.20 -26.01
CA LYS A 475 -16.46 15.84 -26.52
C LYS A 475 -17.24 14.91 -25.58
N HIS A 476 -16.59 14.31 -24.59
CA HIS A 476 -17.25 13.43 -23.62
C HIS A 476 -18.25 14.22 -22.76
N PRO A 477 -19.47 13.71 -22.51
CA PRO A 477 -20.50 14.41 -21.73
C PRO A 477 -20.06 14.84 -20.32
N ARG A 478 -19.17 14.06 -19.71
CA ARG A 478 -18.63 14.30 -18.35
C ARG A 478 -17.18 14.77 -18.27
N ARG A 479 -16.50 14.95 -19.42
CA ARG A 479 -15.09 15.42 -19.50
C ARG A 479 -14.13 14.76 -18.49
N PRO A 480 -13.87 13.45 -18.62
CA PRO A 480 -12.98 12.74 -17.71
C PRO A 480 -11.53 13.27 -17.81
N THR A 481 -10.78 13.09 -16.73
CA THR A 481 -9.34 13.36 -16.66
C THR A 481 -8.60 12.33 -17.51
N ILE A 482 -7.65 12.77 -18.34
CA ILE A 482 -6.76 11.87 -19.09
C ILE A 482 -5.34 11.99 -18.54
N THR A 483 -4.75 10.84 -18.22
CA THR A 483 -3.31 10.66 -18.07
C THR A 483 -2.77 9.88 -19.27
N LEU A 484 -1.67 10.36 -19.86
CA LEU A 484 -0.98 9.69 -20.96
C LEU A 484 0.39 9.26 -20.45
N ILE A 485 0.64 7.95 -20.47
CA ILE A 485 1.91 7.37 -20.07
C ILE A 485 2.64 6.91 -21.33
N ARG A 486 3.90 7.32 -21.48
CA ARG A 486 4.74 6.94 -22.63
C ARG A 486 5.77 5.93 -22.18
N ASP A 487 5.97 4.87 -22.96
CA ASP A 487 7.07 3.95 -22.71
C ASP A 487 8.41 4.70 -22.82
N GLY A 488 9.12 4.83 -21.70
CA GLY A 488 10.45 5.45 -21.59
C GLY A 488 10.51 6.91 -21.12
N GLU A 489 9.43 7.50 -20.61
CA GLU A 489 9.48 8.74 -19.80
C GLU A 489 9.11 8.41 -18.35
N GLU A 490 10.11 8.33 -17.46
CA GLU A 490 9.86 8.47 -16.02
C GLU A 490 9.24 9.85 -15.76
N PRO A 491 8.34 9.98 -14.76
CA PRO A 491 7.80 11.27 -14.35
C PRO A 491 8.97 12.19 -14.00
N THR A 492 9.13 13.26 -14.77
CA THR A 492 10.20 14.24 -14.57
C THR A 492 9.94 15.02 -13.28
N ASP A 493 10.50 14.54 -12.19
CA ASP A 493 11.28 15.33 -11.23
C ASP A 493 12.09 14.40 -10.33
N THR A 494 13.25 13.95 -10.81
CA THR A 494 14.58 14.22 -10.23
C THR A 494 15.62 13.31 -10.89
N ALA A 495 16.77 13.89 -11.21
CA ALA A 495 17.84 13.25 -11.96
C ALA A 495 18.49 12.08 -11.21
N ALA A 496 18.62 10.91 -11.84
CA ALA A 496 19.88 10.15 -11.92
C ALA A 496 19.78 8.87 -12.79
N SER A 497 20.66 8.84 -13.79
CA SER A 497 21.37 7.67 -14.33
C SER A 497 20.61 6.64 -15.19
N ASN A 498 20.94 6.68 -16.49
CA ASN A 498 20.71 5.61 -17.46
C ASN A 498 21.36 4.29 -16.99
N ASP A 499 20.58 3.20 -16.91
CA ASP A 499 21.11 1.89 -17.27
C ASP A 499 20.00 1.02 -17.87
N THR A 500 20.15 0.66 -19.15
CA THR A 500 19.27 -0.29 -19.83
C THR A 500 19.58 -1.69 -19.31
N ARG A 501 18.72 -2.23 -18.45
CA ARG A 501 18.82 -3.62 -17.98
C ARG A 501 17.49 -4.33 -18.05
N THR A 502 17.56 -5.61 -18.36
CA THR A 502 16.40 -6.50 -18.55
C THR A 502 15.66 -6.72 -17.22
N GLN A 503 14.37 -7.05 -17.25
CA GLN A 503 13.54 -7.23 -16.04
C GLN A 503 14.10 -8.27 -15.05
N GLU A 504 14.86 -9.25 -15.53
CA GLU A 504 15.62 -10.21 -14.71
C GLU A 504 16.77 -9.57 -13.93
N GLU A 505 17.51 -8.64 -14.55
CA GLU A 505 18.63 -7.92 -13.92
C GLU A 505 18.15 -6.84 -12.94
N LEU A 506 16.95 -6.27 -13.17
CA LEU A 506 16.27 -5.40 -12.21
C LEU A 506 15.83 -6.18 -10.97
N ALA A 507 15.26 -7.38 -11.14
CA ALA A 507 14.88 -8.26 -10.04
C ALA A 507 16.10 -8.76 -9.22
N GLU A 508 17.22 -9.11 -9.88
CA GLU A 508 18.46 -9.48 -9.18
C GLU A 508 19.09 -8.30 -8.43
N MET A 509 19.05 -7.09 -9.00
CA MET A 509 19.60 -5.90 -8.37
C MET A 509 18.71 -5.39 -7.23
N GLU A 510 17.39 -5.51 -7.36
CA GLU A 510 16.41 -5.27 -6.30
C GLU A 510 16.56 -6.30 -5.18
N ALA A 511 16.70 -7.59 -5.48
CA ALA A 511 16.95 -8.64 -4.49
C ALA A 511 18.26 -8.38 -3.72
N LYS A 512 19.32 -7.94 -4.41
CA LYS A 512 20.61 -7.60 -3.79
C LYS A 512 20.54 -6.33 -2.95
N GLN A 513 19.78 -5.32 -3.39
CA GLN A 513 19.47 -4.14 -2.58
C GLN A 513 18.57 -4.48 -1.39
N LEU A 514 17.66 -5.44 -1.53
CA LEU A 514 16.79 -5.91 -0.45
C LEU A 514 17.61 -6.68 0.59
N GLU A 515 18.60 -7.46 0.16
CA GLU A 515 19.52 -8.19 1.05
C GLU A 515 20.44 -7.22 1.80
N GLU A 516 21.01 -6.22 1.12
CA GLU A 516 21.76 -5.14 1.78
C GLU A 516 20.87 -4.30 2.72
N ARG A 517 19.60 -4.08 2.38
CA ARG A 517 18.62 -3.38 3.24
C ARG A 517 18.16 -4.23 4.42
N ARG A 518 18.02 -5.55 4.25
CA ARG A 518 17.74 -6.52 5.32
C ARG A 518 18.89 -6.55 6.30
N ASP A 519 20.12 -6.66 5.83
CA ASP A 519 21.29 -6.71 6.69
C ASP A 519 21.51 -5.36 7.40
N LYS A 520 21.25 -4.24 6.72
CA LYS A 520 21.24 -2.91 7.34
C LYS A 520 20.11 -2.76 8.37
N PHE A 521 18.92 -3.27 8.09
CA PHE A 521 17.78 -3.25 9.02
C PHE A 521 18.03 -4.15 10.25
N ILE A 522 18.65 -5.32 10.07
CA ILE A 522 19.06 -6.20 11.17
C ILE A 522 20.15 -5.54 12.03
N GLN A 523 21.06 -4.78 11.40
CA GLN A 523 22.09 -4.02 12.09
C GLN A 523 21.50 -2.82 12.84
N GLU A 524 20.59 -2.07 12.22
CA GLU A 524 19.85 -0.96 12.84
C GLU A 524 18.97 -1.46 14.00
N LEU A 525 18.30 -2.61 13.85
CA LEU A 525 17.56 -3.25 14.93
C LEU A 525 18.46 -3.75 16.06
N HIS A 526 19.67 -4.23 15.76
CA HIS A 526 20.65 -4.56 16.80
C HIS A 526 21.10 -3.31 17.55
N GLU A 527 21.34 -2.21 16.85
CA GLU A 527 21.71 -0.91 17.44
C GLU A 527 20.55 -0.31 18.26
N GLU A 528 19.30 -0.44 17.82
CA GLU A 528 18.11 0.00 18.55
C GLU A 528 17.77 -0.89 19.75
N ASN A 529 18.05 -2.20 19.70
CA ASN A 529 17.90 -3.09 20.86
C ASN A 529 18.95 -2.82 21.95
N LEU A 530 20.20 -2.54 21.56
CA LEU A 530 21.23 -2.04 22.49
C LEU A 530 20.80 -0.74 23.19
N TRP A 531 20.06 0.12 22.49
CA TRP A 531 19.49 1.35 23.03
C TRP A 531 18.30 1.11 23.98
N LEU A 532 17.42 0.14 23.66
CA LEU A 532 16.30 -0.24 24.54
C LEU A 532 16.79 -0.79 25.88
N ASP A 533 17.84 -1.62 25.84
CA ASP A 533 18.49 -2.19 27.02
C ASP A 533 19.13 -1.09 27.90
N ASP A 534 19.77 -0.09 27.29
CA ASP A 534 20.35 1.05 28.01
C ASP A 534 19.27 1.98 28.58
N LEU A 535 18.16 2.18 27.87
CA LEU A 535 17.01 2.96 28.34
C LEU A 535 16.33 2.26 29.54
N GLN A 536 16.12 0.94 29.47
CA GLN A 536 15.61 0.15 30.58
C GLN A 536 16.57 0.17 31.78
N ALA A 537 17.88 0.10 31.55
CA ALA A 537 18.88 0.21 32.62
C ALA A 537 18.88 1.59 33.28
N GLN A 538 18.64 2.67 32.52
CA GLN A 538 18.52 4.02 33.07
C GLN A 538 17.20 4.24 33.81
N LEU A 539 16.08 3.73 33.29
CA LEU A 539 14.77 3.79 33.95
C LEU A 539 14.75 2.97 35.26
N MET A 540 15.43 1.81 35.30
CA MET A 540 15.63 1.02 36.52
C MET A 540 16.43 1.79 37.58
N LYS A 541 17.52 2.49 37.19
CA LYS A 541 18.30 3.35 38.10
C LYS A 541 17.49 4.52 38.66
N ILE A 542 16.57 5.08 37.89
CA ILE A 542 15.66 6.15 38.32
C ILE A 542 14.60 5.60 39.30
N SER A 543 14.16 4.36 39.13
CA SER A 543 13.22 3.70 40.05
C SER A 543 13.84 3.35 41.42
N GLU A 544 15.13 3.03 41.46
CA GLU A 544 15.86 2.72 42.69
C GLU A 544 16.17 3.95 43.56
N HIS A 545 16.22 5.15 42.97
CA HIS A 545 16.43 6.41 43.70
C HIS A 545 15.13 6.99 44.32
N LYS A 546 13.98 6.33 44.11
CA LYS A 546 12.68 6.70 44.70
C LYS A 546 12.17 5.71 45.76
N ARG A 547 13.01 4.78 46.23
CA ARG A 547 12.67 3.88 47.35
C ARG A 547 13.42 4.22 48.63
#